data_AF-A0A0F8W2T0-F1
#
_entry.id   AF-A0A0F8W2T0-F1
#
_cell.length_a   1.000
_cell.length_b   1.000
_cell.length_c   1.000
_cell.angle_alpha   90.00
_cell.angle_beta   90.00
_cell.angle_gamma   90.00
#
_symmetry.space_group_name_H-M   'P 1'
#
loop_
_entity.id
_entity.type
_entity.pdbx_description
1 polymer ?
#
loop_
_entity_poly.entity_id
_entity_poly.type
_entity_poly.pdbx_seq_one_letter_code
_entity_poly.pdbx_strand_id
1 'polypeptide(L)'
;MVTHSDIIRAHSGYTAKGMSDKHGGSGIHGHSHRLGSYYKRNRFGVYGWWENGCLCDLNPDWIQNPNWQQGFSLVHFTKDRFWVEQMQIINRKFMYGGEIYGSGGKKRASSR
;
A
#
# COMPACT_ATOMS: atom_id res chain seq x y z
N MET A 1 -12.00 0.98 7.20
CA MET A 1 -12.00 -0.49 7.15
C MET A 1 -10.62 -1.01 6.80
N VAL A 2 -10.22 -2.18 7.31
CA VAL A 2 -9.01 -2.90 6.90
C VAL A 2 -9.44 -4.27 6.37
N THR A 3 -8.95 -4.68 5.20
CA THR A 3 -9.32 -5.96 4.59
C THR A 3 -8.21 -6.50 3.68
N HIS A 4 -8.26 -7.77 3.29
CA HIS A 4 -7.32 -8.29 2.29
C HIS A 4 -7.64 -7.77 0.88
N SER A 5 -8.92 -7.49 0.58
CA SER A 5 -9.50 -7.34 -0.77
C SER A 5 -9.77 -8.68 -1.46
N ASP A 6 -10.84 -8.70 -2.26
CA ASP A 6 -11.24 -9.76 -3.18
C ASP A 6 -11.33 -9.25 -4.63
N ILE A 7 -10.92 -8.01 -4.88
CA ILE A 7 -10.83 -7.39 -6.20
C ILE A 7 -9.35 -7.17 -6.51
N ILE A 8 -8.97 -7.35 -7.79
CA ILE A 8 -7.68 -6.95 -8.34
C ILE A 8 -7.87 -6.18 -9.64
N ARG A 9 -7.14 -5.08 -9.85
CA ARG A 9 -7.14 -4.29 -11.11
C ARG A 9 -5.72 -4.16 -11.68
N ALA A 10 -5.57 -3.65 -12.90
CA ALA A 10 -4.28 -3.63 -13.58
C ALA A 10 -3.27 -2.61 -12.99
N HIS A 11 -3.75 -1.45 -12.53
CA HIS A 11 -2.90 -0.35 -12.12
C HIS A 11 -3.01 -0.04 -10.63
N SER A 12 -1.95 0.58 -10.08
CA SER A 12 -1.98 1.17 -8.75
C SER A 12 -3.09 2.24 -8.65
N GLY A 13 -3.73 2.32 -7.49
CA GLY A 13 -4.93 3.10 -7.19
C GLY A 13 -6.23 2.47 -7.69
N TYR A 14 -6.19 1.61 -8.71
CA TYR A 14 -7.43 1.13 -9.36
C TYR A 14 -8.12 0.03 -8.55
N THR A 15 -7.36 -0.79 -7.82
CA THR A 15 -7.96 -1.74 -6.89
C THR A 15 -8.61 -1.00 -5.72
N ALA A 16 -7.93 0.02 -5.19
CA ALA A 16 -8.49 0.91 -4.17
C ALA A 16 -9.78 1.59 -4.66
N LYS A 17 -9.83 2.04 -5.91
CA LYS A 17 -11.07 2.53 -6.53
C LYS A 17 -12.16 1.46 -6.55
N GLY A 18 -11.85 0.24 -7.00
CA GLY A 18 -12.81 -0.86 -7.04
C GLY A 18 -13.36 -1.20 -5.65
N MET A 19 -12.51 -1.21 -4.64
CA MET A 19 -12.91 -1.40 -3.25
C MET A 19 -13.73 -0.22 -2.72
N SER A 20 -13.39 1.02 -3.08
CA SER A 20 -14.19 2.21 -2.79
C SER A 20 -15.58 2.14 -3.42
N ASP A 21 -15.69 1.64 -4.64
CA ASP A 21 -16.98 1.49 -5.33
C ASP A 21 -17.82 0.37 -4.68
N LYS A 22 -17.18 -0.71 -4.22
CA LYS A 22 -17.84 -1.84 -3.57
C LYS A 22 -18.32 -1.54 -2.15
N HIS A 23 -17.49 -0.90 -1.34
CA HIS A 23 -17.73 -0.76 0.10
C HIS A 23 -18.08 0.66 0.55
N GLY A 24 -17.78 1.67 -0.27
CA GLY A 24 -17.86 3.06 0.14
C GLY A 24 -16.90 3.37 1.30
N GLY A 25 -17.13 4.51 1.96
CA GLY A 25 -16.35 4.94 3.12
C GLY A 25 -14.84 5.02 2.86
N SER A 26 -14.06 4.98 3.94
CA SER A 26 -12.60 4.92 3.85
C SER A 26 -12.06 3.54 4.25
N GLY A 27 -11.02 3.07 3.57
CA GLY A 27 -10.43 1.77 3.86
C GLY A 27 -9.06 1.51 3.27
N ILE A 28 -8.35 0.52 3.80
CA ILE A 28 -7.05 0.09 3.31
C ILE A 28 -7.07 -1.41 3.08
N HIS A 29 -6.41 -1.87 2.02
CA HIS A 29 -6.36 -3.30 1.70
C HIS A 29 -5.01 -3.75 1.16
N GLY A 30 -4.77 -5.07 1.23
CA GLY A 30 -3.59 -5.72 0.64
C GLY A 30 -3.91 -6.33 -0.72
N HIS A 31 -3.51 -7.58 -0.94
CA HIS A 31 -3.83 -8.43 -2.12
C HIS A 31 -3.24 -7.99 -3.47
N SER A 32 -3.14 -6.70 -3.76
CA SER A 32 -2.54 -6.23 -5.01
C SER A 32 -1.02 -6.12 -4.98
N HIS A 33 -0.43 -6.15 -3.77
CA HIS A 33 0.99 -5.97 -3.52
C HIS A 33 1.54 -4.65 -4.10
N ARG A 34 0.66 -3.68 -4.35
CA ARG A 34 1.00 -2.35 -4.88
C ARG A 34 0.77 -1.29 -3.81
N LEU A 35 1.51 -0.20 -3.93
CA LEU A 35 1.19 1.03 -3.21
C LEU A 35 0.35 1.90 -4.12
N GLY A 36 -0.78 2.39 -3.61
CA GLY A 36 -1.68 3.25 -4.35
C GLY A 36 -2.76 3.84 -3.46
N SER A 37 -3.35 4.95 -3.90
CA SER A 37 -4.47 5.58 -3.22
C SER A 37 -5.54 6.05 -4.20
N TYR A 38 -6.78 6.05 -3.75
CA TYR A 38 -7.92 6.59 -4.45
C TYR A 38 -8.73 7.46 -3.49
N TYR A 39 -8.84 8.75 -3.80
CA TYR A 39 -9.66 9.68 -3.05
C TYR A 39 -10.94 10.00 -3.82
N LYS A 40 -12.04 10.09 -3.10
CA LYS A 40 -13.34 10.44 -3.65
C LYS A 40 -14.05 11.42 -2.72
N ARG A 41 -14.65 12.45 -3.32
CA ARG A 41 -15.59 13.34 -2.63
C ARG A 41 -17.00 13.07 -3.11
N ASN A 42 -17.95 13.03 -2.18
CA ASN A 42 -19.38 13.03 -2.49
C ASN A 42 -20.10 14.07 -1.59
N ARG A 43 -21.44 14.09 -1.61
CA ARG A 43 -22.23 15.04 -0.81
C ARG A 43 -22.06 14.91 0.72
N PHE A 44 -21.53 13.79 1.20
CA PHE A 44 -21.37 13.48 2.61
C PHE A 44 -19.93 13.70 3.13
N GLY A 45 -18.95 13.90 2.25
CA GLY A 45 -17.58 14.16 2.65
C GLY A 45 -16.54 13.65 1.68
N VAL A 46 -15.31 13.61 2.18
CA VAL A 46 -14.12 13.06 1.49
C VAL A 46 -13.79 11.71 2.09
N TYR A 47 -13.54 10.75 1.23
CA TYR A 47 -13.20 9.38 1.59
C TYR A 47 -11.97 8.94 0.81
N GLY A 48 -11.21 8.01 1.39
CA GLY A 48 -9.99 7.51 0.80
C GLY A 48 -9.89 6.00 0.88
N TRP A 49 -9.38 5.39 -0.17
CA TRP A 49 -9.01 3.99 -0.21
C TRP A 49 -7.55 3.79 -0.57
N TRP A 50 -6.87 2.86 0.09
CA TRP A 50 -5.44 2.62 -0.12
C TRP A 50 -5.16 1.15 -0.41
N GLU A 51 -4.30 0.93 -1.40
CA GLU A 51 -3.58 -0.34 -1.58
C GLU A 51 -2.31 -0.27 -0.72
N ASN A 52 -2.16 -1.20 0.21
CA ASN A 52 -0.93 -1.37 0.97
C ASN A 52 0.01 -2.30 0.20
N GLY A 53 1.29 -1.92 0.12
CA GLY A 53 2.34 -2.74 -0.46
C GLY A 53 2.53 -4.06 0.30
N CYS A 54 3.50 -4.87 -0.13
CA CYS A 54 3.85 -6.10 0.59
C CYS A 54 5.17 -5.97 1.37
N LEU A 55 5.44 -6.90 2.26
CA LEU A 55 6.78 -7.11 2.86
C LEU A 55 7.47 -8.35 2.29
N CYS A 56 6.88 -8.91 1.23
CA CYS A 56 7.27 -10.14 0.56
C CYS A 56 8.45 -9.94 -0.39
N ASP A 57 9.07 -11.04 -0.84
CA ASP A 57 10.04 -10.98 -1.93
C ASP A 57 9.34 -10.47 -3.22
N LEU A 58 10.03 -9.60 -3.95
CA LEU A 58 9.55 -9.04 -5.22
C LEU A 58 9.95 -9.91 -6.42
N ASN A 59 10.80 -10.93 -6.22
CA ASN A 59 11.21 -11.87 -7.27
C ASN A 59 10.89 -13.34 -6.89
N PRO A 60 9.62 -13.66 -6.56
CA PRO A 60 9.23 -15.06 -6.38
C PRO A 60 9.38 -15.83 -7.70
N ASP A 61 9.53 -17.14 -7.61
CA ASP A 61 9.75 -18.05 -8.73
C ASP A 61 8.52 -18.28 -9.63
N TRP A 62 7.32 -18.03 -9.10
CA TRP A 62 6.04 -18.32 -9.76
C TRP A 62 5.43 -17.14 -10.55
N ILE A 63 6.02 -15.95 -10.50
CA ILE A 63 5.57 -14.79 -11.30
C ILE A 63 6.75 -14.02 -11.87
N GLN A 64 6.65 -13.65 -13.14
CA GLN A 64 7.69 -12.91 -13.85
C GLN A 64 7.41 -11.41 -13.79
N ASN A 65 8.39 -10.64 -13.33
CA ASN A 65 8.37 -9.17 -13.29
C ASN A 65 7.05 -8.58 -12.73
N PRO A 66 6.61 -8.99 -11.53
CA PRO A 66 5.38 -8.44 -10.96
C PRO A 66 5.53 -6.94 -10.74
N ASN A 67 4.47 -6.19 -11.05
CA ASN A 67 4.38 -4.77 -10.70
C ASN A 67 4.04 -4.61 -9.22
N TRP A 68 4.91 -5.06 -8.33
CA TRP A 68 4.75 -5.00 -6.88
C TRP A 68 5.70 -3.98 -6.25
N GLN A 69 5.31 -3.45 -5.10
CA GLN A 69 6.13 -2.53 -4.32
C GLN A 69 6.15 -3.00 -2.87
N GLN A 70 7.35 -3.00 -2.28
CA GLN A 70 7.46 -3.15 -0.84
C GLN A 70 7.07 -1.85 -0.15
N GLY A 71 6.32 -1.96 0.94
CA GLY A 71 5.94 -0.79 1.72
C GLY A 71 4.86 -1.08 2.76
N PHE A 72 4.61 -0.05 3.56
CA PHE A 72 3.58 -0.05 4.60
C PHE A 72 2.93 1.33 4.66
N SER A 73 1.82 1.45 5.39
CA SER A 73 1.10 2.72 5.53
C SER A 73 1.07 3.16 6.98
N LEU A 74 1.38 4.43 7.23
CA LEU A 74 1.14 5.10 8.50
C LEU A 74 -0.17 5.88 8.40
N VAL A 75 -1.11 5.59 9.30
CA VAL A 75 -2.46 6.16 9.26
C VAL A 75 -2.65 7.11 10.43
N HIS A 76 -2.82 8.40 10.11
CA HIS A 76 -3.19 9.44 11.05
C HIS A 76 -4.68 9.70 10.91
N PHE A 77 -5.41 9.69 12.02
CA PHE A 77 -6.81 10.07 11.99
C PHE A 77 -7.23 10.71 13.32
N THR A 78 -8.12 11.67 13.20
CA THR A 78 -8.88 12.26 14.30
C THR A 78 -10.36 12.12 13.96
N LYS A 79 -11.25 12.75 14.74
CA LYS A 79 -12.70 12.66 14.54
C LYS A 79 -13.13 12.93 13.09
N ASP A 80 -12.61 13.99 12.48
CA ASP A 80 -13.07 14.51 11.18
C ASP A 80 -11.94 14.75 10.17
N ARG A 81 -10.73 14.28 10.48
CA ARG A 81 -9.57 14.34 9.59
C ARG A 81 -8.91 12.98 9.51
N PHE A 82 -8.37 12.69 8.34
CA PHE A 82 -7.50 11.54 8.13
C PHE A 82 -6.39 11.92 7.17
N TRP A 83 -5.25 11.27 7.34
CA TRP A 83 -4.09 11.37 6.48
C TRP A 83 -3.36 10.04 6.50
N VAL A 84 -3.08 9.50 5.32
CA VAL A 84 -2.38 8.22 5.19
C VAL A 84 -1.11 8.47 4.42
N GLU A 85 0.00 8.12 5.05
CA GLU A 85 1.32 8.20 4.45
C GLU A 85 1.76 6.79 4.03
N GLN A 86 2.02 6.60 2.74
CA GLN A 86 2.48 5.33 2.20
C GLN A 86 4.00 5.32 2.11
N MET A 87 4.63 4.57 3.00
CA MET A 87 6.08 4.42 3.08
C MET A 87 6.54 3.32 2.12
N GLN A 88 7.14 3.73 1.01
CA GLN A 88 7.79 2.80 0.10
C GLN A 88 9.10 2.32 0.71
N ILE A 89 9.33 1.01 0.66
CA ILE A 89 10.62 0.41 0.99
C ILE A 89 11.38 0.16 -0.32
N ILE A 90 12.52 0.81 -0.48
CA ILE A 90 13.44 0.61 -1.60
C ILE A 90 14.78 0.18 -1.02
N ASN A 91 15.32 -0.95 -1.48
CA ASN A 91 16.61 -1.47 -1.04
C ASN A 91 16.75 -1.51 0.50
N ARG A 92 15.70 -1.98 1.19
CA ARG A 92 15.61 -2.12 2.66
C ARG A 92 15.62 -0.80 3.44
N LYS A 93 15.36 0.32 2.77
CA LYS A 93 15.27 1.65 3.37
C LYS A 93 13.92 2.30 3.04
N PHE A 94 13.44 3.16 3.93
CA PHE A 94 12.29 4.02 3.68
C PHE A 94 12.59 5.43 4.21
N MET A 95 11.86 6.43 3.71
CA MET A 95 11.95 7.81 4.17
C MET A 95 10.75 8.16 5.03
N TYR A 96 10.95 8.89 6.11
CA TYR A 96 9.88 9.45 6.92
C TYR A 96 10.34 10.75 7.58
N GLY A 97 9.50 11.79 7.56
CA GLY A 97 9.83 13.08 8.20
C GLY A 97 11.12 13.75 7.67
N GLY A 98 11.52 13.49 6.42
CA GLY A 98 12.77 14.00 5.84
C GLY A 98 14.01 13.16 6.13
N GLU A 99 13.91 12.14 6.98
CA GLU A 99 15.01 11.26 7.37
C GLU A 99 14.90 9.88 6.70
N ILE A 100 16.05 9.21 6.51
CA ILE A 100 16.12 7.85 5.95
C ILE A 100 16.29 6.84 7.08
N TYR A 101 15.41 5.84 7.11
CA TYR A 101 15.42 4.74 8.08
C TYR A 101 15.68 3.39 7.40
N GLY A 102 16.28 2.47 8.15
CA GLY A 102 16.53 1.10 7.72
C GLY A 102 18.00 0.68 7.83
N SER A 103 18.24 -0.63 7.94
CA SER A 103 19.60 -1.15 7.99
C SER A 103 20.11 -1.38 6.56
N GLY A 104 21.28 -0.81 6.23
CA GLY A 104 22.05 -1.17 5.03
C GLY A 104 22.61 -2.60 5.08
N GLY A 105 21.99 -3.50 5.86
CA GLY A 105 22.48 -4.84 6.12
C GLY A 105 22.66 -5.62 4.81
N LYS A 106 23.84 -6.22 4.65
CA LYS A 106 24.15 -7.16 3.56
C LYS A 106 22.99 -8.16 3.43
N LYS A 107 22.61 -8.50 2.18
CA LYS A 107 21.70 -9.64 1.93
C LYS A 107 22.18 -10.80 2.81
N ARG A 108 21.31 -11.36 3.66
CA ARG A 108 21.60 -12.68 4.23
C ARG A 108 21.82 -13.58 3.02
N ALA A 109 23.00 -14.19 2.93
CA ALA A 109 23.29 -15.14 1.86
C ALA A 109 22.14 -16.14 1.85
N SER A 110 21.42 -16.22 0.72
CA SER A 110 20.39 -17.21 0.51
C SER A 110 21.08 -18.56 0.55
N SER A 111 20.90 -19.33 1.62
CA SER A 111 21.19 -20.76 1.60
C SER A 111 20.18 -21.39 0.64
N ARG A 112 20.60 -21.55 -0.62
CA ARG A 112 20.06 -22.60 -1.47
C ARG A 112 20.84 -23.87 -1.16
#